data_AF-S8EMS9-F1
#
_entry.id   AF-S8EMS9-F1
#
_cell.length_a   1.000
_cell.length_b   1.000
_cell.length_c   1.000
_cell.angle_alpha   90.00
_cell.angle_beta   90.00
_cell.angle_gamma   90.00
#
_symmetry.space_group_name_H-M   'P 1'
#
loop_
_entity.id
_entity.type
_entity.pdbx_description
1 polymer ?
#
loop_
_entity_poly.entity_id
_entity_poly.type
_entity_poly.pdbx_seq_one_letter_code
_entity_poly.pdbx_strand_id
1 'polypeptide(L)'
;WAHHMMTVGLEVDTRAYFSAMTIMIAIPTGTKIFNWLGTYMASHNTTRTIDLWAALCFILLFTLGGTTGVVMGNAGMDIALHDTYYIVAHFHFVLSLGAILATICGFVFYSKDMFGDTLNLFHVNTGSSPYLNIWFVVFLASIMLIFLPMHILGFNVMPRRIPDYPDYLCYINTWCSIVQLVVYTPQKKLINNPVSEMITPSTMVLIILASEYYSYLTTAWMSGLVLYLLTIATAFLGYVLPWGQMSFWGATVITNLLSPIPYLVPWLLGGYYVSDVTLKRFFVLHFILPFIGCIIIVLHIFYLHLNGSSNPAGIDTALKVAFYPHMLMTDAKCLSYLIGLIFLQAAFGLMELSHPDNSIPVNRFVTPLHIVPEWYFLAYYAVLKVIPSKTGGLLVFMSSTCQ
;
A
#
# COMPACT_ATOMS: atom_id res chain seq x y z
N TRP A 1 4.26 -13.13 -2.66
CA TRP A 1 5.14 -12.27 -1.82
C TRP A 1 6.30 -13.05 -1.21
N ALA A 2 6.09 -14.05 -0.35
CA ALA A 2 7.19 -14.86 0.20
C ALA A 2 8.06 -15.55 -0.89
N HIS A 3 7.46 -15.95 -2.01
CA HIS A 3 8.20 -16.47 -3.17
C HIS A 3 9.06 -15.45 -3.93
N HIS A 4 8.97 -14.15 -3.61
CA HIS A 4 9.89 -13.10 -4.10
C HIS A 4 11.01 -12.79 -3.11
N MET A 5 11.11 -13.55 -2.02
CA MET A 5 12.14 -13.39 -1.00
C MET A 5 13.20 -14.49 -1.10
N MET A 6 13.32 -15.19 -2.24
CA MET A 6 14.25 -16.32 -2.35
C MET A 6 15.72 -15.89 -2.17
N THR A 7 16.02 -14.61 -2.36
CA THR A 7 17.33 -13.98 -2.19
C THR A 7 17.65 -13.58 -0.75
N VAL A 8 16.69 -13.65 0.20
CA VAL A 8 16.93 -13.23 1.60
C VAL A 8 17.64 -14.29 2.46
N GLY A 9 18.15 -15.36 1.84
CA GLY A 9 18.86 -16.44 2.53
C GLY A 9 17.94 -17.51 3.13
N LEU A 10 16.79 -17.78 2.49
CA LEU A 10 15.89 -18.85 2.91
C LEU A 10 16.54 -20.25 2.73
N GLU A 11 16.26 -21.15 3.66
CA GLU A 11 16.67 -22.56 3.57
C GLU A 11 16.11 -23.24 2.32
N VAL A 12 16.78 -24.30 1.85
CA VAL A 12 16.41 -25.00 0.60
C VAL A 12 14.97 -25.52 0.66
N ASP A 13 14.57 -26.13 1.77
CA ASP A 13 13.24 -26.72 1.95
C ASP A 13 12.13 -25.65 1.93
N THR A 14 12.40 -24.51 2.57
CA THR A 14 11.48 -23.37 2.57
C THR A 14 11.30 -22.78 1.17
N ARG A 15 12.40 -22.67 0.39
CA ARG A 15 12.34 -22.21 -1.01
C ARG A 15 11.58 -23.20 -1.89
N ALA A 16 11.83 -24.50 -1.71
CA ALA A 16 11.13 -25.56 -2.45
C ALA A 16 9.62 -25.53 -2.18
N TYR A 17 9.22 -25.37 -0.91
CA TYR A 17 7.82 -25.22 -0.52
C TYR A 17 7.15 -24.03 -1.22
N PHE A 18 7.72 -22.83 -1.10
CA PHE A 18 7.13 -21.63 -1.71
C PHE A 18 7.11 -21.71 -3.24
N SER A 19 8.16 -22.27 -3.85
CA SER A 19 8.22 -22.49 -5.29
C SER A 19 7.10 -23.43 -5.77
N ALA A 20 6.93 -24.58 -5.10
CA ALA A 20 5.89 -25.54 -5.41
C ALA A 20 4.48 -24.93 -5.27
N MET A 21 4.23 -24.19 -4.19
CA MET A 21 2.93 -23.54 -3.97
C MET A 21 2.61 -22.50 -5.04
N THR A 22 3.60 -21.70 -5.47
CA THR A 22 3.40 -20.70 -6.52
C THR A 22 3.12 -21.34 -7.88
N ILE A 23 3.84 -22.40 -8.24
CA ILE A 23 3.59 -23.15 -9.48
C ILE A 23 2.22 -23.85 -9.44
N MET A 24 1.84 -24.41 -8.29
CA MET A 24 0.55 -25.08 -8.11
C MET A 24 -0.63 -24.12 -8.32
N ILE A 25 -0.54 -22.88 -7.85
CA ILE A 25 -1.59 -21.85 -8.01
C ILE A 25 -1.75 -21.44 -9.48
N ALA A 26 -0.69 -21.52 -10.29
CA ALA A 26 -0.74 -21.12 -11.70
C ALA A 26 -1.71 -21.98 -12.53
N ILE A 27 -1.85 -23.28 -12.21
CA ILE A 27 -2.72 -24.22 -12.92
C ILE A 27 -4.21 -23.83 -12.81
N PRO A 28 -4.83 -23.76 -11.61
CA PRO A 28 -6.23 -23.38 -11.49
C PRO A 28 -6.48 -21.93 -11.96
N THR A 29 -5.49 -21.04 -11.80
CA THR A 29 -5.57 -19.66 -12.30
C THR A 29 -5.63 -19.63 -13.82
N GLY A 30 -4.79 -20.41 -14.50
CA GLY A 30 -4.84 -20.59 -15.95
C GLY A 30 -6.17 -21.18 -16.42
N THR A 31 -6.68 -22.20 -15.73
CA THR A 31 -8.01 -22.78 -16.03
C THR A 31 -9.12 -21.74 -15.92
N LYS A 32 -9.07 -20.84 -14.92
CA LYS A 32 -10.05 -19.75 -14.79
C LYS A 32 -10.01 -18.79 -15.98
N ILE A 33 -8.83 -18.42 -16.45
CA ILE A 33 -8.66 -17.55 -17.63
C ILE A 33 -9.28 -18.22 -18.87
N PHE A 34 -8.98 -19.51 -19.12
CA PHE A 34 -9.57 -20.24 -20.24
C PHE A 34 -11.09 -20.35 -20.13
N ASN A 35 -11.62 -20.58 -18.94
CA ASN A 35 -13.07 -20.61 -18.73
C ASN A 35 -13.71 -19.26 -19.04
N TRP A 36 -13.12 -18.15 -18.58
CA TRP A 36 -13.63 -16.80 -18.89
C TRP A 36 -13.60 -16.50 -20.39
N LEU A 37 -12.51 -16.85 -21.08
CA LEU A 37 -12.40 -16.71 -22.54
C LEU A 37 -13.41 -17.61 -23.27
N GLY A 38 -13.60 -18.85 -22.79
CA GLY A 38 -14.59 -19.78 -23.34
C GLY A 38 -16.02 -19.26 -23.19
N THR A 39 -16.38 -18.71 -22.02
CA THR A 39 -17.68 -18.04 -21.82
C THR A 39 -17.86 -16.86 -22.75
N TYR A 40 -16.81 -16.07 -22.98
CA TYR A 40 -16.85 -14.96 -23.92
C TYR A 40 -17.08 -15.43 -25.37
N MET A 41 -16.29 -16.41 -25.84
CA MET A 41 -16.40 -16.95 -27.20
C MET A 41 -17.74 -17.65 -27.46
N ALA A 42 -18.32 -18.28 -26.43
CA ALA A 42 -19.63 -18.92 -26.51
C ALA A 42 -20.80 -17.93 -26.50
N SER A 43 -20.56 -16.66 -26.16
CA SER A 43 -21.61 -15.63 -26.18
C SER A 43 -21.86 -15.14 -27.62
N HIS A 44 -23.10 -15.25 -28.08
CA HIS A 44 -23.49 -14.84 -29.44
C HIS A 44 -23.75 -13.33 -29.58
N ASN A 45 -23.71 -12.57 -28.47
CA ASN A 45 -23.93 -11.14 -28.50
C ASN A 45 -22.60 -10.41 -28.66
N THR A 46 -22.35 -9.82 -29.84
CA THR A 46 -21.23 -8.91 -30.07
C THR A 46 -21.49 -7.57 -29.37
N THR A 47 -21.39 -7.53 -28.04
CA THR A 47 -21.55 -6.28 -27.30
C THR A 47 -20.26 -5.48 -27.34
N ARG A 48 -20.25 -4.34 -28.04
CA ARG A 48 -19.16 -3.33 -27.97
C ARG A 48 -19.25 -2.50 -26.69
N THR A 49 -19.62 -3.14 -25.59
CA THR A 49 -19.79 -2.47 -24.31
C THR A 49 -18.45 -2.25 -23.64
N ILE A 50 -18.35 -1.16 -22.89
CA ILE A 50 -17.13 -0.78 -22.18
C ILE A 50 -16.66 -1.84 -21.17
N ASP A 51 -17.62 -2.51 -20.53
CA ASP A 51 -17.37 -3.52 -19.51
C ASP A 51 -16.62 -4.72 -20.07
N LEU A 52 -16.90 -5.04 -21.34
CA LEU A 52 -16.20 -6.11 -22.04
C LEU A 52 -14.76 -5.72 -22.34
N TRP A 53 -14.51 -4.50 -22.82
CA TRP A 53 -13.14 -4.03 -23.08
C TRP A 53 -12.31 -3.99 -21.80
N ALA A 54 -12.89 -3.52 -20.70
CA ALA A 54 -12.31 -3.56 -19.38
C ALA A 54 -11.96 -4.99 -18.93
N ALA A 55 -12.91 -5.92 -19.07
CA ALA A 55 -12.71 -7.33 -18.70
C ALA A 55 -11.62 -7.99 -19.56
N LEU A 56 -11.59 -7.74 -20.87
CA LEU A 56 -10.56 -8.26 -21.77
C LEU A 56 -9.18 -7.65 -21.45
N CYS A 57 -9.11 -6.35 -21.13
CA CYS A 57 -7.88 -5.70 -20.67
C CYS A 57 -7.39 -6.32 -19.37
N PHE A 58 -8.28 -6.56 -18.41
CA PHE A 58 -7.95 -7.24 -17.16
C PHE A 58 -7.41 -8.65 -17.42
N ILE A 59 -8.13 -9.45 -18.22
CA ILE A 59 -7.70 -10.82 -18.55
C ILE A 59 -6.32 -10.81 -19.20
N LEU A 60 -6.06 -9.91 -20.16
CA LEU A 60 -4.76 -9.82 -20.83
C LEU A 60 -3.64 -9.45 -19.85
N LEU A 61 -3.82 -8.39 -19.06
CA LEU A 61 -2.83 -7.92 -18.08
C LEU A 61 -2.57 -8.96 -17.00
N PHE A 62 -3.63 -9.56 -16.47
CA PHE A 62 -3.55 -10.59 -15.45
C PHE A 62 -2.88 -11.86 -15.98
N THR A 63 -3.12 -12.22 -17.25
CA THR A 63 -2.44 -13.35 -17.89
C THR A 63 -0.95 -13.07 -18.05
N LEU A 64 -0.56 -11.88 -18.52
CA LEU A 64 0.86 -11.50 -18.67
C LEU A 64 1.58 -11.40 -17.32
N GLY A 65 0.91 -10.86 -16.29
CA GLY A 65 1.43 -10.87 -14.92
C GLY A 65 1.54 -12.29 -14.34
N GLY A 66 0.54 -13.14 -14.62
CA GLY A 66 0.52 -14.53 -14.18
C GLY A 66 1.64 -15.36 -14.79
N THR A 67 1.88 -15.24 -16.10
CA THR A 67 2.96 -16.00 -16.79
C THR A 67 4.34 -15.58 -16.31
N THR A 68 4.58 -14.29 -16.10
CA THR A 68 5.83 -13.79 -15.51
C THR A 68 5.99 -14.24 -14.05
N GLY A 69 4.87 -14.41 -13.33
CA GLY A 69 4.83 -14.98 -11.98
C GLY A 69 5.20 -16.46 -11.91
N VAL A 70 4.90 -17.25 -12.94
CA VAL A 70 5.37 -18.65 -13.03
C VAL A 70 6.90 -18.70 -13.12
N VAL A 71 7.51 -17.79 -13.88
CA VAL A 71 8.98 -17.69 -13.99
C VAL A 71 9.59 -17.33 -12.63
N MET A 72 9.02 -16.34 -11.93
CA MET A 72 9.46 -15.97 -10.58
C MET A 72 9.10 -16.99 -9.50
N GLY A 73 8.13 -17.87 -9.76
CA GLY A 73 7.82 -19.00 -8.91
C GLY A 73 8.94 -20.04 -8.86
N ASN A 74 9.86 -20.06 -9.84
CA ASN A 74 11.03 -20.93 -9.83
C ASN A 74 12.18 -20.27 -9.07
N ALA A 75 12.60 -20.87 -7.95
CA ALA A 75 13.64 -20.31 -7.08
C ALA A 75 14.99 -20.07 -7.80
N GLY A 76 15.36 -20.89 -8.77
CA GLY A 76 16.60 -20.69 -9.54
C GLY A 76 16.53 -19.48 -10.46
N MET A 77 15.40 -19.29 -11.13
CA MET A 77 15.16 -18.14 -12.00
C MET A 77 14.96 -16.86 -11.20
N ASP A 78 14.24 -16.92 -10.08
CA ASP A 78 14.03 -15.78 -9.17
C ASP A 78 15.39 -15.23 -8.72
N ILE A 79 16.30 -16.07 -8.23
CA ILE A 79 17.65 -15.61 -7.80
C ILE A 79 18.40 -14.89 -8.93
N ALA A 80 18.34 -15.41 -10.16
CA ALA A 80 19.03 -14.81 -11.30
C ALA A 80 18.40 -13.48 -11.75
N LEU A 81 17.07 -13.35 -11.64
CA LEU A 81 16.31 -12.21 -12.16
C LEU A 81 15.93 -11.18 -11.09
N HIS A 82 16.12 -11.49 -9.80
CA HIS A 82 15.62 -10.70 -8.67
C HIS A 82 16.17 -9.28 -8.64
N ASP A 83 17.43 -9.06 -9.04
CA ASP A 83 18.03 -7.72 -9.03
C ASP A 83 18.03 -7.02 -10.39
N THR A 84 17.25 -7.57 -11.32
CA THR A 84 17.11 -7.04 -12.67
C THR A 84 15.81 -6.25 -12.85
N TYR A 85 15.63 -5.61 -13.99
CA TYR A 85 14.35 -4.99 -14.37
C TYR A 85 13.18 -5.99 -14.49
N TYR A 86 13.44 -7.30 -14.50
CA TYR A 86 12.42 -8.34 -14.65
C TYR A 86 11.45 -8.33 -13.49
N ILE A 87 11.97 -8.33 -12.26
CA ILE A 87 11.13 -8.31 -11.07
C ILE A 87 10.34 -7.00 -11.00
N VAL A 88 10.93 -5.88 -11.41
CA VAL A 88 10.27 -4.58 -11.41
C VAL A 88 9.05 -4.63 -12.31
N ALA A 89 9.20 -5.13 -13.54
CA ALA A 89 8.10 -5.25 -14.48
C ALA A 89 7.03 -6.24 -13.99
N HIS A 90 7.44 -7.40 -13.46
CA HIS A 90 6.53 -8.40 -12.90
C HIS A 90 5.63 -7.83 -11.79
N PHE A 91 6.21 -7.11 -10.82
CA PHE A 91 5.45 -6.50 -9.72
C PHE A 91 4.40 -5.51 -10.22
N HIS A 92 4.70 -4.72 -11.25
CA HIS A 92 3.73 -3.75 -11.79
C HIS A 92 2.58 -4.45 -12.52
N PHE A 93 2.87 -5.50 -13.30
CA PHE A 93 1.82 -6.29 -13.95
C PHE A 93 0.90 -7.02 -12.96
N VAL A 94 1.42 -7.51 -11.83
CA VAL A 94 0.64 -8.33 -10.89
C VAL A 94 0.00 -7.52 -9.77
N LEU A 95 0.74 -6.64 -9.11
CA LEU A 95 0.32 -6.05 -7.82
C LEU A 95 -0.35 -4.68 -7.93
N SER A 96 -0.10 -3.89 -8.98
CA SER A 96 -0.71 -2.56 -9.10
C SER A 96 -1.76 -2.47 -10.19
N LEU A 97 -1.50 -3.00 -11.39
CA LEU A 97 -2.33 -2.69 -12.55
C LEU A 97 -3.68 -3.41 -12.57
N GLY A 98 -3.72 -4.67 -12.13
CA GLY A 98 -4.97 -5.43 -12.01
C GLY A 98 -5.92 -4.84 -10.96
N ALA A 99 -5.37 -4.42 -9.81
CA ALA A 99 -6.14 -3.79 -8.74
C ALA A 99 -6.65 -2.41 -9.15
N ILE A 100 -5.80 -1.57 -9.77
CA ILE A 100 -6.20 -0.25 -10.29
C ILE A 100 -7.32 -0.41 -11.32
N LEU A 101 -7.15 -1.32 -12.28
CA LEU A 101 -8.17 -1.54 -13.31
C LEU A 101 -9.49 -2.01 -12.70
N ALA A 102 -9.45 -2.97 -11.76
CA ALA A 102 -10.65 -3.44 -11.07
C ALA A 102 -11.34 -2.32 -10.27
N THR A 103 -10.59 -1.44 -9.59
CA THR A 103 -11.17 -0.30 -8.87
C THR A 103 -11.81 0.72 -9.79
N ILE A 104 -11.19 1.03 -10.93
CA ILE A 104 -11.75 1.95 -11.94
C ILE A 104 -13.01 1.33 -12.55
N CYS A 105 -13.00 0.04 -12.89
CA CYS A 105 -14.17 -0.65 -13.41
C CYS A 105 -15.32 -0.70 -12.39
N GLY A 106 -15.01 -0.99 -11.13
CA GLY A 106 -15.97 -0.94 -10.03
C GLY A 106 -16.57 0.45 -9.85
N PHE A 107 -15.74 1.50 -9.89
CA PHE A 107 -16.20 2.89 -9.83
C PHE A 107 -17.11 3.24 -11.01
N VAL A 108 -16.73 2.90 -12.24
CA VAL A 108 -17.56 3.17 -13.43
C VAL A 108 -18.88 2.40 -13.35
N PHE A 109 -18.85 1.13 -12.95
CA PHE A 109 -20.04 0.29 -12.84
C PHE A 109 -21.03 0.82 -11.78
N TYR A 110 -20.55 1.13 -10.57
CA TYR A 110 -21.40 1.62 -9.48
C TYR A 110 -21.65 3.14 -9.51
N SER A 111 -21.03 3.88 -10.43
CA SER A 111 -21.14 5.34 -10.51
C SER A 111 -22.59 5.84 -10.55
N LYS A 112 -23.47 5.12 -11.26
CA LYS A 112 -24.90 5.45 -11.34
C LYS A 112 -25.59 5.39 -9.98
N ASP A 113 -25.37 4.31 -9.23
CA ASP A 113 -25.92 4.11 -7.89
C ASP A 113 -25.29 5.08 -6.87
N MET A 114 -24.07 5.52 -7.13
CA MET A 114 -23.32 6.44 -6.26
C MET A 114 -23.81 7.88 -6.36
N PHE A 115 -23.98 8.41 -7.58
CA PHE A 115 -24.21 9.84 -7.85
C PHE A 115 -25.65 10.19 -8.25
N GLY A 116 -26.48 9.21 -8.59
CA GLY A 116 -27.83 9.45 -9.08
C GLY A 116 -27.88 10.13 -10.45
N ASP A 117 -29.05 10.19 -11.07
CA ASP A 117 -29.17 10.61 -12.49
C ASP A 117 -28.98 12.12 -12.72
N THR A 118 -29.03 12.96 -11.68
CA THR A 118 -29.11 14.44 -11.80
C THR A 118 -27.76 15.17 -11.77
N LEU A 119 -26.69 14.54 -11.30
CA LEU A 119 -25.34 15.12 -11.17
C LEU A 119 -24.31 14.47 -12.11
N ASN A 120 -24.77 13.75 -13.13
CA ASN A 120 -23.90 12.99 -14.00
C ASN A 120 -23.28 13.82 -15.13
N LEU A 121 -22.19 14.52 -14.84
CA LEU A 121 -21.21 14.93 -15.86
C LEU A 121 -20.60 13.71 -16.61
N PHE A 122 -20.75 12.50 -16.06
CA PHE A 122 -20.26 11.24 -16.62
C PHE A 122 -21.33 10.43 -17.38
N HIS A 123 -22.59 10.90 -17.48
CA HIS A 123 -23.67 10.19 -18.19
C HIS A 123 -23.68 10.52 -19.70
N VAL A 124 -22.53 10.33 -20.34
CA VAL A 124 -22.51 10.02 -21.77
C VAL A 124 -22.46 8.51 -21.87
N ASN A 125 -23.62 7.85 -21.92
CA ASN A 125 -23.80 6.43 -22.26
C ASN A 125 -22.53 5.60 -22.03
N THR A 126 -22.16 5.39 -20.76
CA THR A 126 -20.84 4.86 -20.38
C THR A 126 -20.54 3.51 -21.03
N GLY A 127 -21.59 2.70 -21.25
CA GLY A 127 -21.49 1.45 -22.00
C GLY A 127 -20.99 1.59 -23.44
N SER A 128 -21.18 2.74 -24.09
CA SER A 128 -20.88 2.97 -25.52
C SER A 128 -20.00 4.21 -25.78
N SER A 129 -19.44 4.84 -24.73
CA SER A 129 -18.65 6.06 -24.87
C SER A 129 -17.36 5.79 -25.66
N PRO A 130 -17.15 6.46 -26.82
CA PRO A 130 -15.94 6.27 -27.60
C PRO A 130 -14.69 6.75 -26.83
N TYR A 131 -14.82 7.76 -25.98
CA TYR A 131 -13.72 8.32 -25.22
C TYR A 131 -13.14 7.34 -24.19
N LEU A 132 -14.01 6.59 -23.52
CA LEU A 132 -13.59 5.68 -22.45
C LEU A 132 -13.06 4.36 -23.05
N ASN A 133 -13.57 3.95 -24.23
CA ASN A 133 -12.95 2.89 -25.04
C ASN A 133 -11.55 3.29 -25.51
N ILE A 134 -11.37 4.51 -26.03
CA ILE A 134 -10.05 5.04 -26.41
C ILE A 134 -9.14 5.09 -25.18
N TRP A 135 -9.65 5.52 -24.03
CA TRP A 135 -8.88 5.56 -22.78
C TRP A 135 -8.35 4.17 -22.39
N PHE A 136 -9.18 3.12 -22.41
CA PHE A 136 -8.72 1.76 -22.11
C PHE A 136 -7.67 1.26 -23.09
N VAL A 137 -7.83 1.56 -24.39
CA VAL A 137 -6.85 1.20 -25.42
C VAL A 137 -5.53 1.94 -25.20
N VAL A 138 -5.58 3.25 -24.94
CA VAL A 138 -4.39 4.05 -24.66
C VAL A 138 -3.72 3.58 -23.36
N PHE A 139 -4.49 3.35 -22.30
CA PHE A 139 -4.00 2.83 -21.03
C PHE A 139 -3.28 1.49 -21.25
N LEU A 140 -3.92 0.53 -21.91
CA LEU A 140 -3.33 -0.77 -22.20
C LEU A 140 -2.05 -0.64 -23.04
N ALA A 141 -2.08 0.17 -24.10
CA ALA A 141 -0.91 0.43 -24.94
C ALA A 141 0.24 1.05 -24.14
N SER A 142 -0.05 2.02 -23.27
CA SER A 142 0.93 2.63 -22.37
C SER A 142 1.57 1.60 -21.43
N ILE A 143 0.77 0.73 -20.81
CA ILE A 143 1.29 -0.35 -19.96
C ILE A 143 2.20 -1.30 -20.75
N MET A 144 1.79 -1.72 -21.95
CA MET A 144 2.61 -2.60 -22.80
C MET A 144 3.92 -1.94 -23.19
N LEU A 145 3.89 -0.67 -23.62
CA LEU A 145 5.07 0.05 -24.08
C LEU A 145 6.11 0.32 -22.98
N ILE A 146 5.70 0.26 -21.71
CA ILE A 146 6.57 0.48 -20.56
C ILE A 146 7.11 -0.84 -20.03
N PHE A 147 6.22 -1.77 -19.67
CA PHE A 147 6.61 -2.93 -18.88
C PHE A 147 7.03 -4.13 -19.73
N LEU A 148 6.63 -4.22 -21.00
CA LEU A 148 7.12 -5.29 -21.88
C LEU A 148 8.61 -5.08 -22.23
N PRO A 149 9.07 -3.87 -22.61
CA PRO A 149 10.50 -3.60 -22.77
C PRO A 149 11.31 -3.81 -21.47
N MET A 150 10.76 -3.48 -20.29
CA MET A 150 11.43 -3.78 -19.02
C MET A 150 11.59 -5.28 -18.75
N HIS A 151 10.63 -6.13 -19.15
CA HIS A 151 10.82 -7.57 -19.08
C HIS A 151 11.94 -8.05 -20.00
N ILE A 152 12.07 -7.46 -21.19
CA ILE A 152 13.18 -7.76 -22.12
C ILE A 152 14.52 -7.34 -21.51
N LEU A 153 14.61 -6.15 -20.92
CA LEU A 153 15.80 -5.70 -20.19
C LEU A 153 16.14 -6.64 -19.03
N GLY A 154 15.12 -7.01 -18.26
CA GLY A 154 15.25 -7.91 -17.12
C GLY A 154 15.73 -9.31 -17.50
N PHE A 155 15.16 -9.90 -18.55
CA PHE A 155 15.59 -11.21 -19.07
C PHE A 155 17.03 -11.19 -19.57
N ASN A 156 17.51 -10.05 -20.07
CA ASN A 156 18.91 -9.84 -20.42
C ASN A 156 19.79 -9.44 -19.23
N VAL A 157 19.30 -9.64 -18.00
CA VAL A 157 20.02 -9.44 -16.75
C VAL A 157 20.46 -7.98 -16.54
N MET A 158 19.70 -7.01 -17.08
CA MET A 158 19.97 -5.61 -16.81
C MET A 158 19.72 -5.30 -15.33
N PRO A 159 20.72 -4.84 -14.55
CA PRO A 159 20.56 -4.55 -13.14
C PRO A 159 19.69 -3.32 -12.93
N ARG A 160 18.77 -3.36 -11.96
CA ARG A 160 17.82 -2.25 -11.68
C ARG A 160 18.40 -1.13 -10.80
N ARG A 161 19.58 -1.34 -10.21
CA ARG A 161 20.23 -0.44 -9.23
C ARG A 161 21.64 -0.02 -9.62
N ILE A 162 22.13 -0.51 -10.76
CA ILE A 162 23.49 -0.27 -11.24
C ILE A 162 23.36 0.36 -12.63
N PRO A 163 23.94 1.56 -12.85
CA PRO A 163 23.85 2.24 -14.14
C PRO A 163 24.78 1.61 -15.21
N ASP A 164 25.63 0.67 -14.81
CA ASP A 164 26.55 -0.06 -15.68
C ASP A 164 25.87 -1.34 -16.21
N TYR A 165 25.72 -1.41 -17.54
CA TYR A 165 25.11 -2.51 -18.26
C TYR A 165 25.58 -2.49 -19.73
N PRO A 166 25.48 -3.61 -20.46
CA PRO A 166 25.93 -3.68 -21.85
C PRO A 166 25.29 -2.65 -22.78
N ASP A 167 26.09 -2.03 -23.66
CA ASP A 167 25.64 -0.96 -24.56
C ASP A 167 24.44 -1.33 -25.45
N TYR A 168 24.31 -2.61 -25.82
CA TYR A 168 23.19 -3.08 -26.64
C TYR A 168 21.82 -2.95 -25.95
N LEU A 169 21.77 -2.86 -24.61
CA LEU A 169 20.56 -2.65 -23.83
C LEU A 169 20.19 -1.16 -23.70
N CYS A 170 21.11 -0.26 -24.03
CA CYS A 170 20.92 1.18 -23.89
C CYS A 170 19.73 1.70 -24.72
N TYR A 171 19.54 1.20 -25.94
CA TYR A 171 18.42 1.60 -26.79
C TYR A 171 17.06 1.26 -26.15
N ILE A 172 16.92 0.06 -25.58
CA ILE A 172 15.68 -0.38 -24.94
C ILE A 172 15.47 0.38 -23.61
N ASN A 173 16.53 0.64 -22.85
CA ASN A 173 16.44 1.42 -21.62
C ASN A 173 16.08 2.89 -21.85
N THR A 174 16.64 3.51 -22.90
CA THR A 174 16.28 4.87 -23.30
C THR A 174 14.84 4.94 -23.81
N TRP A 175 14.37 3.94 -24.56
CA TRP A 175 12.95 3.81 -24.92
C TRP A 175 12.06 3.74 -23.68
N CYS A 176 12.36 2.85 -22.71
CA CYS A 176 11.61 2.76 -21.46
C CYS A 176 11.56 4.10 -20.74
N SER A 177 12.70 4.79 -20.66
CA SER A 177 12.82 6.08 -19.98
C SER A 177 12.03 7.20 -20.66
N ILE A 178 12.02 7.25 -22.00
CA ILE A 178 11.26 8.22 -22.78
C ILE A 178 9.76 7.94 -22.67
N VAL A 179 9.34 6.68 -22.85
CA VAL A 179 7.92 6.32 -22.72
C VAL A 179 7.44 6.56 -21.31
N GLN A 180 8.23 6.23 -20.29
CA GLN A 180 7.92 6.58 -18.90
C GLN A 180 7.87 8.10 -18.72
N LEU A 181 8.76 8.88 -19.32
CA LEU A 181 8.67 10.34 -19.24
C LEU A 181 7.37 10.86 -19.90
N VAL A 182 7.00 10.38 -21.08
CA VAL A 182 5.81 10.86 -21.81
C VAL A 182 4.51 10.40 -21.15
N VAL A 183 4.48 9.20 -20.58
CA VAL A 183 3.28 8.60 -19.97
C VAL A 183 3.17 8.94 -18.47
N TYR A 184 4.30 9.05 -17.75
CA TYR A 184 4.39 9.26 -16.29
C TYR A 184 5.00 10.62 -15.91
N THR A 185 5.09 11.61 -16.80
CA THR A 185 5.53 12.99 -16.43
C THR A 185 4.74 13.63 -15.29
N PRO A 186 3.47 13.28 -15.01
CA PRO A 186 2.81 13.72 -13.79
C PRO A 186 3.29 12.98 -12.53
N GLN A 187 3.88 11.77 -12.65
CA GLN A 187 4.11 10.80 -11.58
C GLN A 187 5.56 10.62 -11.09
N LYS A 188 6.58 11.19 -11.76
CA LYS A 188 7.97 11.01 -11.28
C LYS A 188 8.29 11.79 -10.01
N LYS A 189 7.45 12.77 -9.64
CA LYS A 189 7.47 13.45 -8.33
C LYS A 189 6.78 12.62 -7.21
N LEU A 190 6.21 11.45 -7.52
CA LEU A 190 5.27 10.71 -6.66
C LEU A 190 5.78 9.41 -6.05
N ILE A 191 6.96 8.92 -6.45
CA ILE A 191 7.50 7.65 -5.95
C ILE A 191 8.01 7.74 -4.50
N ASN A 192 8.07 8.95 -3.92
CA ASN A 192 8.53 9.15 -2.54
C ASN A 192 7.40 9.23 -1.49
N ASN A 193 6.12 9.23 -1.86
CA ASN A 193 5.02 9.25 -0.89
C ASN A 193 4.33 7.88 -0.86
N PRO A 194 4.71 6.95 0.04
CA PRO A 194 4.01 5.69 0.17
C PRO A 194 2.57 5.92 0.65
N VAL A 195 1.62 5.18 0.07
CA VAL A 195 0.18 5.16 0.42
C VAL A 195 -0.06 4.98 1.93
N SER A 196 0.91 4.44 2.68
CA SER A 196 0.90 4.39 4.14
C SER A 196 0.74 5.75 4.82
N GLU A 197 1.23 6.84 4.20
CA GLU A 197 1.13 8.21 4.73
C GLU A 197 -0.30 8.78 4.70
N MET A 198 -1.22 8.15 3.94
CA MET A 198 -2.64 8.53 3.88
C MET A 198 -3.58 7.55 4.59
N ILE A 199 -3.12 6.34 4.92
CA ILE A 199 -3.89 5.35 5.70
C ILE A 199 -3.76 5.60 7.20
N THR A 200 -2.57 5.99 7.68
CA THR A 200 -2.38 6.34 9.10
C THR A 200 -3.26 7.50 9.59
N PRO A 201 -3.51 8.57 8.82
CA PRO A 201 -4.34 9.69 9.28
C PRO A 201 -5.84 9.39 9.20
N SER A 202 -6.29 8.51 8.31
CA SER A 202 -7.71 8.12 8.30
C SER A 202 -8.08 7.35 9.56
N THR A 203 -7.15 6.55 10.12
CA THR A 203 -7.32 5.97 11.46
C THR A 203 -7.28 7.01 12.58
N MET A 204 -6.46 8.07 12.46
CA MET A 204 -6.43 9.17 13.43
C MET A 204 -7.69 10.04 13.40
N VAL A 205 -8.23 10.34 12.21
CA VAL A 205 -9.50 11.07 12.04
C VAL A 205 -10.67 10.25 12.58
N LEU A 206 -10.67 8.92 12.37
CA LEU A 206 -11.67 8.04 12.96
C LEU A 206 -11.63 8.07 14.50
N ILE A 207 -10.44 8.25 15.09
CA ILE A 207 -10.26 8.33 16.55
C ILE A 207 -10.63 9.71 17.10
N ILE A 208 -10.33 10.81 16.39
CA ILE A 208 -10.80 12.15 16.79
C ILE A 208 -12.33 12.22 16.77
N LEU A 209 -12.95 11.60 15.76
CA LEU A 209 -14.41 11.46 15.73
C LEU A 209 -14.92 10.44 16.76
N ALA A 210 -14.10 9.48 17.18
CA ALA A 210 -14.48 8.54 18.23
C ALA A 210 -14.32 9.12 19.64
N SER A 211 -13.33 9.98 19.92
CA SER A 211 -13.08 10.53 21.26
C SER A 211 -14.23 11.42 21.75
N GLU A 212 -14.92 12.10 20.84
CA GLU A 212 -16.10 12.91 21.17
C GLU A 212 -17.35 12.06 21.53
N TYR A 213 -17.41 10.79 21.10
CA TYR A 213 -18.63 9.98 21.19
C TYR A 213 -18.46 8.59 21.83
N TYR A 214 -17.26 8.07 22.08
CA TYR A 214 -17.03 6.69 22.56
C TYR A 214 -16.50 6.58 24.00
N SER A 215 -16.33 7.70 24.72
CA SER A 215 -15.88 7.68 26.13
C SER A 215 -16.77 6.84 27.06
N TYR A 216 -18.01 6.54 26.65
CA TYR A 216 -18.95 5.70 27.39
C TYR A 216 -18.81 4.18 27.13
N LEU A 217 -18.14 3.77 26.04
CA LEU A 217 -17.92 2.36 25.67
C LEU A 217 -16.53 1.89 26.10
N THR A 218 -16.32 1.74 27.40
CA THR A 218 -15.00 1.44 28.00
C THR A 218 -14.25 0.29 27.31
N THR A 219 -14.88 -0.83 26.99
CA THR A 219 -14.20 -1.99 26.37
C THR A 219 -13.88 -1.80 24.89
N ALA A 220 -14.79 -1.21 24.12
CA ALA A 220 -14.55 -0.86 22.71
C ALA A 220 -13.47 0.24 22.62
N TRP A 221 -13.52 1.23 23.51
CA TRP A 221 -12.53 2.28 23.62
C TRP A 221 -11.13 1.74 23.93
N MET A 222 -10.99 0.90 24.96
CA MET A 222 -9.70 0.32 25.33
C MET A 222 -9.13 -0.57 24.22
N SER A 223 -9.96 -1.34 23.52
CA SER A 223 -9.50 -2.11 22.35
C SER A 223 -9.12 -1.22 21.16
N GLY A 224 -9.81 -0.10 20.96
CA GLY A 224 -9.47 0.93 19.98
C GLY A 224 -8.14 1.61 20.29
N LEU A 225 -7.87 1.93 21.57
CA LEU A 225 -6.59 2.46 22.04
C LEU A 225 -5.42 1.50 21.74
N VAL A 226 -5.63 0.19 21.95
CA VAL A 226 -4.62 -0.82 21.61
C VAL A 226 -4.37 -0.86 20.10
N LEU A 227 -5.42 -0.82 19.28
CA LEU A 227 -5.29 -0.73 17.81
C LEU A 227 -4.53 0.52 17.39
N TYR A 228 -4.79 1.65 18.04
CA TYR A 228 -4.13 2.91 17.77
C TYR A 228 -2.62 2.87 18.07
N LEU A 229 -2.22 2.36 19.22
CA LEU A 229 -0.80 2.20 19.55
C LEU A 229 -0.11 1.21 18.60
N LEU A 230 -0.83 0.16 18.17
CA LEU A 230 -0.33 -0.80 17.19
C LEU A 230 -0.12 -0.17 15.81
N THR A 231 -1.03 0.69 15.34
CA THR A 231 -0.88 1.38 14.05
C THR A 231 0.26 2.41 14.10
N ILE A 232 0.42 3.15 15.19
CA ILE A 232 1.59 4.02 15.42
C ILE A 232 2.89 3.22 15.31
N ALA A 233 3.00 2.11 16.04
CA ALA A 233 4.19 1.28 16.03
C ALA A 233 4.47 0.72 14.63
N THR A 234 3.44 0.23 13.95
CA THR A 234 3.55 -0.32 12.59
C THR A 234 4.00 0.73 11.58
N ALA A 235 3.44 1.94 11.66
CA ALA A 235 3.79 3.06 10.78
C ALA A 235 5.24 3.49 10.98
N PHE A 236 5.67 3.69 12.23
CA PHE A 236 7.06 4.02 12.56
C PHE A 236 8.03 2.94 12.04
N LEU A 237 7.75 1.66 12.27
CA LEU A 237 8.61 0.58 11.77
C LEU A 237 8.69 0.56 10.25
N GLY A 238 7.57 0.84 9.57
CA GLY A 238 7.50 0.95 8.11
C GLY A 238 8.32 2.10 7.55
N TYR A 239 8.31 3.25 8.24
CA TYR A 239 9.09 4.42 7.87
C TYR A 239 10.61 4.19 7.93
N VAL A 240 11.07 3.26 8.75
CA VAL A 240 12.50 2.93 8.84
C VAL A 240 12.98 2.11 7.62
N LEU A 241 12.09 1.40 6.92
CA LEU A 241 12.45 0.42 5.90
C LEU A 241 13.12 0.98 4.63
N PRO A 242 12.77 2.18 4.11
CA PRO A 242 13.48 2.80 3.00
C PRO A 242 14.97 3.07 3.27
N TRP A 243 15.37 3.12 4.55
CA TRP A 243 16.76 3.26 4.99
C TRP A 243 17.45 4.55 4.47
N GLY A 244 16.68 5.63 4.39
CA GLY A 244 17.18 6.99 4.09
C GLY A 244 17.69 7.73 5.33
N GLN A 245 18.13 8.98 5.15
CA GLN A 245 18.65 9.80 6.25
C GLN A 245 17.62 9.99 7.38
N MET A 246 16.40 10.42 7.05
CA MET A 246 15.36 10.64 8.08
C MET A 246 14.89 9.33 8.71
N SER A 247 14.83 8.23 7.95
CA SER A 247 14.52 6.89 8.44
C SER A 247 15.50 6.48 9.55
N PHE A 248 16.81 6.59 9.29
CA PHE A 248 17.85 6.16 10.21
C PHE A 248 17.95 7.05 11.46
N TRP A 249 17.95 8.37 11.27
CA TRP A 249 18.05 9.31 12.38
C TRP A 249 16.76 9.36 13.19
N GLY A 250 15.60 9.23 12.54
CA GLY A 250 14.30 9.04 13.20
C GLY A 250 14.28 7.77 14.06
N ALA A 251 14.73 6.63 13.52
CA ALA A 251 14.88 5.40 14.28
C ALA A 251 15.79 5.58 15.51
N THR A 252 16.92 6.27 15.33
CA THR A 252 17.89 6.55 16.40
C THR A 252 17.28 7.41 17.50
N VAL A 253 16.56 8.48 17.16
CA VAL A 253 15.96 9.38 18.16
C VAL A 253 14.78 8.72 18.87
N ILE A 254 13.85 8.12 18.12
CA ILE A 254 12.61 7.56 18.65
C ILE A 254 12.88 6.35 19.55
N THR A 255 13.72 5.40 19.11
CA THR A 255 14.07 4.24 19.97
C THR A 255 14.80 4.67 21.23
N ASN A 256 15.62 5.71 21.16
CA ASN A 256 16.30 6.25 22.34
C ASN A 256 15.35 6.92 23.33
N LEU A 257 14.10 7.27 22.98
CA LEU A 257 13.11 7.71 23.96
C LEU A 257 12.86 6.64 25.03
N LEU A 258 13.04 5.36 24.69
CA LEU A 258 12.86 4.22 25.59
C LEU A 258 14.07 3.96 26.52
N SER A 259 15.16 4.72 26.39
CA SER A 259 16.35 4.57 27.24
C SER A 259 16.14 4.67 28.76
N PRO A 260 15.08 5.32 29.30
CA PRO A 260 14.79 5.24 30.73
C PRO A 260 14.49 3.83 31.23
N ILE A 261 14.08 2.91 30.36
CA ILE A 261 13.86 1.50 30.69
C ILE A 261 15.17 0.74 30.48
N PRO A 262 15.79 0.17 31.55
CA PRO A 262 17.08 -0.51 31.43
C PRO A 262 17.06 -1.65 30.39
N TYR A 263 18.14 -1.75 29.61
CA TYR A 263 18.37 -2.79 28.59
C TYR A 263 17.37 -2.87 27.41
N LEU A 264 16.28 -2.09 27.42
CA LEU A 264 15.24 -2.16 26.39
C LEU A 264 15.76 -1.72 25.01
N VAL A 265 16.54 -0.63 24.95
CA VAL A 265 17.06 -0.10 23.68
C VAL A 265 18.04 -1.09 23.03
N PRO A 266 19.08 -1.60 23.71
CA PRO A 266 19.98 -2.58 23.09
C PRO A 266 19.27 -3.88 22.67
N TRP A 267 18.28 -4.33 23.46
CA TRP A 267 17.48 -5.50 23.11
C TRP A 267 16.65 -5.29 21.84
N LEU A 268 15.97 -4.15 21.74
CA LEU A 268 15.15 -3.80 20.58
C LEU A 268 16.00 -3.69 19.31
N LEU A 269 17.13 -2.97 19.40
CA LEU A 269 18.03 -2.74 18.27
C LEU A 269 18.81 -3.99 17.84
N GLY A 270 19.02 -4.94 18.77
CA GLY A 270 19.91 -6.09 18.55
C GLY A 270 21.39 -5.72 18.60
N GLY A 271 21.73 -4.63 19.31
CA GLY A 271 23.06 -4.04 19.39
C GLY A 271 23.00 -2.67 20.08
N TYR A 272 24.13 -1.98 20.20
CA TYR A 272 24.21 -0.68 20.90
C TYR A 272 23.78 0.53 20.05
N TYR A 273 23.66 0.35 18.75
CA TYR A 273 23.30 1.41 17.80
C TYR A 273 22.42 0.84 16.68
N VAL A 274 21.68 1.73 16.01
CA VAL A 274 20.85 1.38 14.86
C VAL A 274 21.76 0.87 13.74
N SER A 275 21.51 -0.36 13.30
CA SER A 275 22.33 -1.05 12.30
C SER A 275 21.47 -1.94 11.39
N ASP A 276 22.11 -2.66 10.47
CA ASP A 276 21.41 -3.55 9.54
C ASP A 276 20.68 -4.70 10.28
N VAL A 277 21.14 -5.06 11.49
CA VAL A 277 20.43 -6.01 12.37
C VAL A 277 19.09 -5.43 12.82
N THR A 278 19.06 -4.14 13.18
CA THR A 278 17.84 -3.43 13.54
C THR A 278 16.86 -3.40 12.37
N LEU A 279 17.32 -3.05 11.16
CA LEU A 279 16.49 -2.99 9.96
C LEU A 279 15.78 -4.33 9.69
N LYS A 280 16.52 -5.44 9.74
CA LYS A 280 15.95 -6.78 9.52
C LYS A 280 14.89 -7.13 10.55
N ARG A 281 15.10 -6.78 11.83
CA ARG A 281 14.10 -7.01 12.89
C ARG A 281 12.87 -6.12 12.71
N PHE A 282 13.06 -4.86 12.36
CA PHE A 282 11.98 -3.91 12.13
C PHE A 282 11.12 -4.33 10.95
N PHE A 283 11.74 -4.86 9.88
CA PHE A 283 11.01 -5.47 8.77
C PHE A 283 10.11 -6.63 9.21
N VAL A 284 10.63 -7.57 10.00
CA VAL A 284 9.84 -8.70 10.52
C VAL A 284 8.70 -8.21 11.40
N LEU A 285 8.93 -7.24 12.28
CA LEU A 285 7.89 -6.67 13.13
C LEU A 285 6.84 -5.91 12.32
N HIS A 286 7.26 -5.03 11.40
CA HIS A 286 6.35 -4.30 10.51
C HIS A 286 5.48 -5.25 9.68
N PHE A 287 6.01 -6.42 9.30
CA PHE A 287 5.24 -7.43 8.59
C PHE A 287 4.21 -8.14 9.49
N ILE A 288 4.58 -8.51 10.72
CA ILE A 288 3.72 -9.31 11.62
C ILE A 288 2.62 -8.47 12.29
N LEU A 289 2.94 -7.24 12.71
CA LEU A 289 2.02 -6.40 13.50
C LEU A 289 0.68 -6.12 12.79
N PRO A 290 0.60 -5.86 11.47
CA PRO A 290 -0.68 -5.74 10.77
C PRO A 290 -1.61 -6.96 10.93
N PHE A 291 -1.06 -8.18 10.91
CA PHE A 291 -1.85 -9.41 11.08
C PHE A 291 -2.38 -9.55 12.51
N ILE A 292 -1.56 -9.19 13.50
CA ILE A 292 -2.02 -9.08 14.90
C ILE A 292 -3.13 -8.03 14.99
N GLY A 293 -2.99 -6.91 14.28
CA GLY A 293 -4.00 -5.86 14.17
C GLY A 293 -5.33 -6.38 13.63
N CYS A 294 -5.33 -7.20 12.57
CA CYS A 294 -6.55 -7.83 12.05
C CYS A 294 -7.28 -8.67 13.10
N ILE A 295 -6.56 -9.42 13.95
CA ILE A 295 -7.16 -10.19 15.04
C ILE A 295 -7.82 -9.26 16.07
N ILE A 296 -7.13 -8.19 16.44
CA ILE A 296 -7.66 -7.20 17.40
C ILE A 296 -8.85 -6.42 16.81
N ILE A 297 -8.88 -6.15 15.50
CA ILE A 297 -10.03 -5.53 14.82
C ILE A 297 -11.28 -6.38 14.98
N VAL A 298 -11.18 -7.71 14.82
CA VAL A 298 -12.32 -8.61 15.03
C VAL A 298 -12.82 -8.54 16.48
N LEU A 299 -11.92 -8.51 17.46
CA LEU A 299 -12.28 -8.34 18.87
C LEU A 299 -12.89 -6.96 19.16
N HIS A 300 -12.36 -5.90 18.55
CA HIS A 300 -12.87 -4.54 18.68
C HIS A 300 -14.30 -4.43 18.13
N ILE A 301 -14.55 -4.98 16.94
CA ILE A 301 -15.88 -5.07 16.34
C ILE A 301 -16.82 -5.90 17.22
N PHE A 302 -16.34 -7.01 17.79
CA PHE A 302 -17.13 -7.83 18.72
C PHE A 302 -17.59 -7.02 19.95
N TYR A 303 -16.69 -6.29 20.60
CA TYR A 303 -17.05 -5.42 21.74
C TYR A 303 -18.03 -4.31 21.34
N LEU A 304 -17.90 -3.77 20.13
CA LEU A 304 -18.84 -2.79 19.60
C LEU A 304 -20.23 -3.41 19.37
N HIS A 305 -20.32 -4.66 18.92
CA HIS A 305 -21.60 -5.36 18.74
C HIS A 305 -22.31 -5.69 20.07
N LEU A 306 -21.57 -5.88 21.17
CA LEU A 306 -22.19 -6.14 22.48
C LEU A 306 -23.02 -4.96 22.97
N ASN A 307 -22.55 -3.74 22.73
CA ASN A 307 -23.19 -2.52 23.23
C ASN A 307 -23.95 -1.73 22.15
N GLY A 308 -23.67 -2.00 20.87
CA GLY A 308 -24.19 -1.24 19.73
C GLY A 308 -23.45 0.08 19.49
N SER A 309 -23.62 0.63 18.28
CA SER A 309 -23.01 1.91 17.90
C SER A 309 -23.60 3.09 18.66
N SER A 310 -22.76 4.12 18.87
CA SER A 310 -23.19 5.43 19.35
C SER A 310 -23.95 6.22 18.28
N ASN A 311 -24.57 7.33 18.70
CA ASN A 311 -25.15 8.30 17.79
C ASN A 311 -24.84 9.74 18.26
N PRO A 312 -24.93 10.75 17.39
CA PRO A 312 -24.57 12.12 17.72
C PRO A 312 -25.36 12.74 18.88
N ALA A 313 -26.56 12.23 19.16
CA ALA A 313 -27.36 12.72 20.29
C ALA A 313 -26.95 12.08 21.63
N GLY A 314 -26.07 11.08 21.63
CA GLY A 314 -25.54 10.43 22.84
C GLY A 314 -26.58 9.68 23.66
N ILE A 315 -27.76 9.42 23.10
CA ILE A 315 -28.90 8.78 23.77
C ILE A 315 -29.22 7.43 23.13
N ASP A 316 -29.53 6.42 23.92
CA ASP A 316 -30.01 5.15 23.35
C ASP A 316 -31.42 5.33 22.80
N THR A 317 -31.64 4.92 21.55
CA THR A 317 -32.93 5.06 20.88
C THR A 317 -33.33 3.76 20.18
N ALA A 318 -34.63 3.47 20.17
CA ALA A 318 -35.18 2.33 19.46
C ALA A 318 -35.23 2.54 17.93
N LEU A 319 -34.93 3.74 17.45
CA LEU A 319 -34.99 4.13 16.04
C LEU A 319 -33.72 3.65 15.28
N LYS A 320 -33.58 2.34 15.15
CA LYS A 320 -32.45 1.69 14.44
C LYS A 320 -32.85 1.34 13.01
N VAL A 321 -31.94 1.56 12.07
CA VAL A 321 -32.08 1.16 10.67
C VAL A 321 -31.18 -0.04 10.41
N ALA A 322 -31.58 -0.92 9.49
CA ALA A 322 -30.77 -2.07 9.09
C ALA A 322 -29.42 -1.61 8.48
N PHE A 323 -28.34 -2.30 8.84
CA PHE A 323 -26.99 -1.99 8.34
C PHE A 323 -26.91 -2.12 6.80
N TYR A 324 -27.47 -3.20 6.25
CA TYR A 324 -27.69 -3.33 4.82
C TYR A 324 -29.16 -2.99 4.49
N PRO A 325 -29.42 -2.19 3.44
CA PRO A 325 -28.45 -1.58 2.52
C PRO A 325 -27.91 -0.22 2.99
N HIS A 326 -28.55 0.41 3.97
CA HIS A 326 -28.39 1.84 4.25
C HIS A 326 -26.97 2.24 4.65
N MET A 327 -26.43 1.66 5.73
CA MET A 327 -25.09 2.00 6.24
C MET A 327 -23.99 1.50 5.29
N LEU A 328 -24.16 0.32 4.69
CA LEU A 328 -23.18 -0.20 3.74
C LEU A 328 -23.03 0.70 2.50
N MET A 329 -24.14 1.25 1.98
CA MET A 329 -24.08 2.17 0.84
C MET A 329 -23.42 3.50 1.20
N THR A 330 -23.66 4.04 2.40
CA THR A 330 -22.98 5.26 2.86
C THR A 330 -21.48 5.01 3.06
N ASP A 331 -21.11 3.87 3.62
CA ASP A 331 -19.72 3.48 3.82
C ASP A 331 -19.00 3.31 2.47
N ALA A 332 -19.66 2.67 1.49
CA ALA A 332 -19.13 2.53 0.13
C ALA A 332 -18.93 3.90 -0.56
N LYS A 333 -19.86 4.85 -0.38
CA LYS A 333 -19.70 6.22 -0.87
C LYS A 333 -18.53 6.93 -0.18
N CYS A 334 -18.42 6.85 1.13
CA CYS A 334 -17.29 7.43 1.89
C CYS A 334 -15.95 6.85 1.44
N LEU A 335 -15.87 5.51 1.32
CA LEU A 335 -14.69 4.81 0.84
C LEU A 335 -14.33 5.23 -0.58
N SER A 336 -15.31 5.44 -1.46
CA SER A 336 -15.05 5.90 -2.83
C SER A 336 -14.46 7.31 -2.88
N TYR A 337 -14.93 8.22 -2.00
CA TYR A 337 -14.35 9.56 -1.89
C TYR A 337 -12.93 9.51 -1.31
N LEU A 338 -12.69 8.65 -0.31
CA LEU A 338 -11.35 8.43 0.24
C LEU A 338 -10.39 7.88 -0.82
N ILE A 339 -10.80 6.86 -1.59
CA ILE A 339 -10.02 6.32 -2.69
C ILE A 339 -9.76 7.39 -3.75
N GLY A 340 -10.77 8.20 -4.09
CA GLY A 340 -10.63 9.33 -5.00
C GLY A 340 -9.59 10.36 -4.51
N LEU A 341 -9.61 10.71 -3.23
CA LEU A 341 -8.64 11.63 -2.63
C LEU A 341 -7.22 11.04 -2.59
N ILE A 342 -7.09 9.76 -2.22
CA ILE A 342 -5.80 9.05 -2.26
C ILE A 342 -5.27 9.01 -3.69
N PHE A 343 -6.13 8.72 -4.67
CA PHE A 343 -5.75 8.73 -6.08
C PHE A 343 -5.31 10.12 -6.53
N LEU A 344 -6.06 11.17 -6.21
CA LEU A 344 -5.69 12.55 -6.56
C LEU A 344 -4.33 12.94 -5.95
N GLN A 345 -4.12 12.64 -4.66
CA GLN A 345 -2.83 12.88 -4.01
C GLN A 345 -1.71 12.05 -4.63
N ALA A 346 -1.94 10.78 -4.95
CA ALA A 346 -0.95 9.87 -5.54
C ALA A 346 -0.70 10.12 -7.05
N ALA A 347 -1.62 10.79 -7.75
CA ALA A 347 -1.49 11.10 -9.17
C ALA A 347 -0.92 12.50 -9.41
N PHE A 348 -1.23 13.47 -8.54
CA PHE A 348 -0.86 14.88 -8.71
C PHE A 348 0.08 15.43 -7.63
N GLY A 349 0.29 14.71 -6.53
CA GLY A 349 1.16 15.17 -5.44
C GLY A 349 0.69 16.50 -4.86
N LEU A 350 -0.63 16.61 -4.56
CA LEU A 350 -1.25 17.87 -4.13
C LEU A 350 -0.54 18.49 -2.91
N MET A 351 0.00 17.65 -2.03
CA MET A 351 0.82 18.04 -0.88
C MET A 351 2.11 17.20 -0.80
N GLU A 352 3.19 17.79 -0.30
CA GLU A 352 4.41 17.06 0.03
C GLU A 352 4.24 16.45 1.43
N LEU A 353 4.00 15.13 1.49
CA LEU A 353 3.76 14.40 2.74
C LEU A 353 5.02 13.70 3.30
N SER A 354 6.03 13.48 2.45
CA SER A 354 7.34 12.93 2.85
C SER A 354 8.43 14.01 2.88
N HIS A 355 9.42 13.80 3.75
CA HIS A 355 10.58 14.69 3.83
C HIS A 355 11.61 14.35 2.73
N PRO A 356 12.10 15.32 1.94
CA PRO A 356 13.00 15.07 0.80
C PRO A 356 14.29 14.34 1.20
N ASP A 357 14.89 14.67 2.34
CA ASP A 357 16.10 14.00 2.84
C ASP A 357 15.95 12.49 3.03
N ASN A 358 14.72 11.95 3.16
CA ASN A 358 14.54 10.51 3.26
C ASN A 358 14.80 9.76 1.95
N SER A 359 14.89 10.48 0.83
CA SER A 359 15.34 9.94 -0.46
C SER A 359 16.86 9.84 -0.59
N ILE A 360 17.61 10.48 0.32
CA ILE A 360 19.07 10.41 0.36
C ILE A 360 19.47 9.15 1.14
N PRO A 361 20.34 8.28 0.58
CA PRO A 361 20.86 7.13 1.30
C PRO A 361 21.50 7.54 2.63
N VAL A 362 21.29 6.73 3.67
CA VAL A 362 21.79 7.05 5.01
C VAL A 362 23.32 7.27 5.02
N ASN A 363 23.74 8.37 5.64
CA ASN A 363 25.12 8.56 6.07
C ASN A 363 25.16 8.60 7.61
N ARG A 364 25.71 7.54 8.21
CA ARG A 364 25.74 7.35 9.66
C ARG A 364 26.57 8.41 10.40
N PHE A 365 27.42 9.15 9.69
CA PHE A 365 28.29 10.18 10.27
C PHE A 365 27.76 11.61 10.09
N VAL A 366 26.64 11.78 9.37
CA VAL A 366 26.08 13.10 9.08
C VAL A 366 24.60 13.12 9.47
N THR A 367 24.31 13.82 10.56
CA THR A 367 22.93 14.16 10.96
C THR A 367 22.37 15.26 10.06
N PRO A 368 21.16 15.10 9.49
CA PRO A 368 20.44 16.20 8.86
C PRO A 368 20.29 17.39 9.81
N LEU A 369 20.28 18.60 9.25
CA LEU A 369 20.17 19.84 10.04
C LEU A 369 18.86 19.91 10.84
N HIS A 370 17.76 19.38 10.27
CA HIS A 370 16.44 19.41 10.88
C HIS A 370 15.80 18.02 10.86
N ILE A 371 16.12 17.18 11.85
CA ILE A 371 15.46 15.87 12.01
C ILE A 371 14.06 16.09 12.56
N VAL A 372 13.06 15.72 11.76
CA VAL A 372 11.64 15.86 12.06
C VAL A 372 10.95 14.53 11.70
N PRO A 373 10.04 14.00 12.54
CA PRO A 373 9.29 12.81 12.17
C PRO A 373 8.23 13.15 11.13
N GLU A 374 7.55 12.13 10.63
CA GLU A 374 6.44 12.30 9.70
C GLU A 374 5.32 13.13 10.33
N TRP A 375 4.52 13.75 9.46
CA TRP A 375 3.56 14.77 9.86
C TRP A 375 2.54 14.29 10.90
N TYR A 376 2.14 13.01 10.84
CA TYR A 376 1.21 12.40 11.81
C TYR A 376 1.83 12.19 13.20
N PHE A 377 3.15 12.36 13.36
CA PHE A 377 3.85 12.36 14.64
C PHE A 377 4.22 13.75 15.15
N LEU A 378 4.00 14.81 14.37
CA LEU A 378 4.42 16.17 14.74
C LEU A 378 3.80 16.68 16.04
N ALA A 379 2.53 16.37 16.30
CA ALA A 379 1.86 16.76 17.54
C ALA A 379 2.56 16.16 18.77
N TYR A 380 2.86 14.87 18.72
CA TYR A 380 3.58 14.16 19.78
C TYR A 380 5.02 14.65 19.94
N TYR A 381 5.68 14.91 18.82
CA TYR A 381 7.04 15.46 18.80
C TYR A 381 7.10 16.86 19.42
N ALA A 382 6.09 17.70 19.18
CA ALA A 382 5.98 19.00 19.82
C ALA A 382 5.85 18.88 21.34
N VAL A 383 5.02 17.96 21.84
CA VAL A 383 4.89 17.67 23.29
C VAL A 383 6.24 17.26 23.90
N LEU A 384 6.98 16.37 23.23
CA LEU A 384 8.30 15.92 23.66
C LEU A 384 9.34 17.06 23.72
N LYS A 385 9.27 18.02 22.79
CA LYS A 385 10.19 19.17 22.73
C LYS A 385 9.94 20.24 23.78
N VAL A 386 8.70 20.39 24.24
CA VAL A 386 8.33 21.41 25.22
C VAL A 386 8.84 21.07 26.61
N ILE A 387 8.99 19.78 26.93
CA ILE A 387 9.41 19.33 28.26
C ILE A 387 10.93 19.14 28.28
N PRO A 388 11.69 19.91 29.08
CA PRO A 388 13.15 19.84 29.14
C PRO A 388 13.63 18.64 30.01
N SER A 389 12.98 17.48 29.86
CA SER A 389 13.33 16.23 30.52
C SER A 389 12.95 15.06 29.62
N LYS A 390 13.89 14.14 29.39
CA LYS A 390 13.66 12.97 28.55
C LYS A 390 12.59 12.03 29.14
N THR A 391 12.66 11.78 30.45
CA THR A 391 11.70 10.94 31.17
C THR A 391 10.35 11.64 31.31
N GLY A 392 10.35 12.93 31.65
CA GLY A 392 9.13 13.73 31.75
C GLY A 392 8.40 13.83 30.41
N GLY A 393 9.14 14.09 29.33
CA GLY A 393 8.60 14.09 27.97
C GLY A 393 7.96 12.77 27.59
N LEU A 394 8.64 11.65 27.84
CA LEU A 394 8.09 10.31 27.57
C LEU A 394 6.79 10.05 28.34
N LEU A 395 6.74 10.38 29.63
CA LEU A 395 5.54 10.17 30.45
C LEU A 395 4.35 11.00 29.95
N VAL A 396 4.59 12.27 29.61
CA VAL A 396 3.52 13.13 29.08
C VAL A 396 3.08 12.67 27.69
N PHE A 397 4.01 12.25 26.83
CA PHE A 397 3.69 11.63 25.55
C PHE A 397 2.76 10.41 25.75
N MET A 398 3.11 9.47 26.63
CA MET A 398 2.27 8.30 26.91
C MET A 398 0.90 8.70 27.49
N SER A 399 0.84 9.75 28.31
CA SER A 399 -0.44 10.24 28.83
C SER A 399 -1.31 10.89 27.75
N SER A 400 -0.70 11.58 26.77
CA SER A 400 -1.39 12.24 25.67
C SER A 400 -2.03 11.27 24.70
N THR A 401 -1.52 10.03 24.61
CA THR A 401 -2.13 8.99 23.78
C THR A 401 -3.37 8.36 24.43
N CYS A 402 -3.60 8.57 25.73
CA CYS A 402 -4.66 7.94 26.51
C CYS A 402 -5.84 8.87 26.86
N GLN A 403 -5.80 10.13 26.43
CA GLN A 403 -6.93 11.08 26.49
C GLN A 403 -7.72 11.01 25.20
#